data_AF-A0A1W9SZH4-F1
#
_entry.id   AF-A0A1W9SZH4-F1
#
_cell.length_a   1.000
_cell.length_b   1.000
_cell.length_c   1.000
_cell.angle_alpha   90.00
_cell.angle_beta   90.00
_cell.angle_gamma   90.00
#
_symmetry.space_group_name_H-M   'P 1'
#
loop_
_entity.id
_entity.type
_entity.pdbx_description
1 polymer ?
#
loop_
_entity_poly.entity_id
_entity_poly.type
_entity_poly.pdbx_seq_one_letter_code
_entity_poly.pdbx_strand_id
1 'polypeptide(L)'
;MRIGILIIGIVMFYTLSMAQNTKEEDAIKQVIQTAYVEGLLNEGNFEKIDKGFHPNFELLGIGKGNEMWRYSLTDWKKSVEKDLKLGELPKKAKDKVSIKFLSIDITEIVAVAKFEFYVGNKLTYVDYQSLYKFPDGWRIVSKVFYKF
;
A
#
# COMPACT_ATOMS: atom_id res chain seq x y z
N MET A 1 -17.64 -44.88 1.34
CA MET A 1 -16.20 -44.61 1.08
C MET A 1 -15.96 -43.48 0.08
N ARG A 2 -16.65 -43.43 -1.07
CA ARG A 2 -16.43 -42.39 -2.12
C ARG A 2 -16.81 -40.95 -1.71
N ILE A 3 -17.88 -40.76 -0.95
CA ILE A 3 -18.34 -39.43 -0.49
C ILE A 3 -17.39 -38.84 0.59
N GLY A 4 -16.86 -39.68 1.49
CA GLY A 4 -15.92 -39.24 2.52
C GLY A 4 -14.59 -38.73 1.94
N ILE A 5 -14.07 -39.39 0.89
CA ILE A 5 -12.85 -38.95 0.19
C ILE A 5 -13.08 -37.61 -0.53
N LEU A 6 -14.27 -37.41 -1.12
CA LEU A 6 -14.62 -36.15 -1.78
C LEU A 6 -14.69 -34.99 -0.77
N ILE A 7 -15.31 -35.20 0.40
CA ILE A 7 -15.40 -34.19 1.46
C ILE A 7 -14.02 -33.84 2.02
N ILE A 8 -13.15 -34.83 2.24
CA ILE A 8 -11.77 -34.60 2.72
C ILE A 8 -10.97 -33.79 1.68
N GLY A 9 -11.10 -34.12 0.39
CA GLY A 9 -10.46 -33.36 -0.68
C GLY A 9 -10.89 -31.89 -0.68
N ILE A 10 -12.20 -31.64 -0.62
CA ILE A 10 -12.77 -30.28 -0.59
C ILE A 10 -12.25 -29.48 0.61
N VAL A 11 -12.24 -30.07 1.82
CA VAL A 11 -11.73 -29.40 3.03
C VAL A 11 -10.24 -29.08 2.89
N MET A 12 -9.41 -30.00 2.34
CA MET A 12 -8.00 -29.71 2.10
C MET A 12 -7.82 -28.54 1.11
N PHE A 13 -8.55 -28.52 0.00
CA PHE A 13 -8.47 -27.43 -0.98
C PHE A 13 -8.81 -26.05 -0.35
N TYR A 14 -9.86 -25.97 0.48
CA TYR A 14 -10.21 -24.72 1.16
C TYR A 14 -9.11 -24.22 2.11
N THR A 15 -8.45 -25.11 2.86
CA THR A 15 -7.38 -24.70 3.78
C THR A 15 -6.14 -24.17 3.06
N LEU A 16 -5.79 -24.74 1.90
CA LEU A 16 -4.70 -24.27 1.05
C LEU A 16 -4.97 -22.87 0.50
N SER A 17 -6.18 -22.60 0.00
CA SER A 17 -6.55 -21.27 -0.51
C SER A 17 -6.50 -20.21 0.59
N MET A 18 -6.98 -20.51 1.80
CA MET A 18 -6.91 -19.58 2.94
C MET A 18 -5.47 -19.26 3.33
N ALA A 19 -4.61 -20.29 3.43
CA ALA A 19 -3.20 -20.10 3.78
C ALA A 19 -2.43 -19.27 2.73
N GLN A 20 -2.75 -19.45 1.44
CA GLN A 20 -2.19 -18.61 0.38
C GLN A 20 -2.66 -17.16 0.55
N ASN A 21 -3.95 -16.93 0.80
CA ASN A 21 -4.49 -15.59 0.95
C ASN A 21 -3.85 -14.82 2.12
N THR A 22 -3.63 -15.46 3.27
CA THR A 22 -2.93 -14.83 4.40
C THR A 22 -1.50 -14.43 4.04
N LYS A 23 -0.76 -15.27 3.30
CA LYS A 23 0.60 -14.92 2.87
C LYS A 23 0.63 -13.74 1.91
N GLU A 24 -0.33 -13.66 0.98
CA GLU A 24 -0.44 -12.52 0.06
C GLU A 24 -0.82 -11.25 0.82
N GLU A 25 -1.74 -11.33 1.78
CA GLU A 25 -2.13 -10.20 2.62
C GLU A 25 -0.93 -9.64 3.40
N ASP A 26 -0.13 -10.51 4.03
CA ASP A 26 1.07 -10.11 4.77
C ASP A 26 2.13 -9.50 3.84
N ALA A 27 2.31 -10.05 2.64
CA ALA A 27 3.22 -9.49 1.64
C ALA A 27 2.78 -8.09 1.19
N ILE A 28 1.48 -7.87 0.95
CA ILE A 28 0.93 -6.55 0.60
C ILE A 28 1.13 -5.56 1.75
N LYS A 29 0.82 -5.96 2.99
CA LYS A 29 1.06 -5.11 4.18
C LYS A 29 2.53 -4.73 4.28
N GLN A 30 3.43 -5.66 4.04
CA GLN A 30 4.87 -5.42 4.08
C GLN A 30 5.32 -4.44 2.98
N VAL A 31 4.83 -4.57 1.74
CA VAL A 31 5.15 -3.62 0.66
C VAL A 31 4.66 -2.21 1.02
N ILE A 32 3.43 -2.08 1.49
CA ILE A 32 2.87 -0.77 1.90
C ILE A 32 3.66 -0.20 3.09
N GLN A 33 3.96 -1.01 4.09
CA GLN A 33 4.73 -0.56 5.26
C GLN A 33 6.13 -0.07 4.87
N THR A 34 6.86 -0.85 4.07
CA THR A 34 8.26 -0.58 3.74
C THR A 34 8.43 0.51 2.69
N ALA A 35 7.72 0.42 1.56
CA ALA A 35 7.91 1.36 0.47
C ALA A 35 7.13 2.65 0.69
N TYR A 36 5.87 2.54 1.11
CA TYR A 36 5.00 3.70 1.28
C TYR A 36 5.21 4.39 2.62
N VAL A 37 5.04 3.70 3.74
CA VAL A 37 5.11 4.35 5.07
C VAL A 37 6.54 4.71 5.45
N GLU A 38 7.47 3.77 5.36
CA GLU A 38 8.87 4.00 5.74
C GLU A 38 9.61 4.77 4.65
N GLY A 39 9.73 4.20 3.45
CA GLY A 39 10.52 4.76 2.37
C GLY A 39 10.06 6.15 1.94
N LEU A 40 8.82 6.26 1.50
CA LEU A 40 8.29 7.48 0.88
C LEU A 40 7.99 8.59 1.89
N LEU A 41 7.41 8.25 3.04
CA LEU A 41 6.82 9.25 3.94
C LEU A 41 7.65 9.57 5.16
N ASN A 42 8.41 8.62 5.69
CA ASN A 42 9.11 8.79 6.96
C ASN A 42 10.62 8.94 6.80
N GLU A 43 11.25 8.23 5.86
CA GLU A 43 12.70 8.16 5.75
C GLU A 43 13.25 8.94 4.55
N GLY A 44 12.51 9.00 3.45
CA GLY A 44 13.04 9.47 2.17
C GLY A 44 13.99 8.48 1.51
N ASN A 45 13.79 7.18 1.73
CA ASN A 45 14.66 6.11 1.21
C ASN A 45 14.21 5.68 -0.20
N PHE A 46 14.92 6.15 -1.23
CA PHE A 46 14.60 5.84 -2.63
C PHE A 46 14.69 4.36 -3.00
N GLU A 47 15.57 3.58 -2.38
CA GLU A 47 15.66 2.14 -2.64
C GLU A 47 14.41 1.40 -2.15
N LYS A 48 13.90 1.74 -0.96
CA LYS A 48 12.63 1.20 -0.45
C LYS A 48 11.46 1.60 -1.36
N ILE A 49 11.43 2.85 -1.81
CA ILE A 49 10.40 3.36 -2.72
C ILE A 49 10.40 2.54 -4.03
N ASP A 50 11.56 2.43 -4.68
CA ASP A 50 11.66 1.78 -5.99
C ASP A 50 11.38 0.28 -5.95
N LYS A 51 11.61 -0.37 -4.80
CA LYS A 51 11.26 -1.78 -4.61
C LYS A 51 9.76 -2.03 -4.45
N GLY A 52 8.96 -1.06 -4.01
CA GLY A 52 7.54 -1.29 -3.74
C GLY A 52 6.57 -0.53 -4.63
N PHE A 53 7.01 0.51 -5.34
CA PHE A 53 6.17 1.22 -6.29
C PHE A 53 6.42 0.76 -7.72
N HIS A 54 5.36 0.67 -8.53
CA HIS A 54 5.52 0.58 -9.96
C HIS A 54 5.91 1.96 -10.53
N PRO A 55 6.82 2.07 -11.52
CA PRO A 55 7.26 3.36 -12.07
C PRO A 55 6.12 4.25 -12.59
N ASN A 56 5.05 3.62 -13.10
CA ASN A 56 3.86 4.31 -13.61
C ASN A 56 2.79 4.56 -12.53
N PHE A 57 3.17 4.58 -11.25
CA PHE A 57 2.23 4.87 -10.17
C PHE A 57 1.64 6.28 -10.30
N GLU A 58 0.33 6.38 -10.03
CA GLU A 58 -0.40 7.64 -9.99
C GLU A 58 -1.21 7.78 -8.69
N LEU A 59 -1.01 8.90 -8.00
CA LEU A 59 -1.93 9.40 -6.96
C LEU A 59 -2.96 10.29 -7.62
N LEU A 60 -4.24 9.96 -7.42
CA LEU A 60 -5.37 10.74 -7.92
C LEU A 60 -6.09 11.38 -6.72
N GLY A 61 -6.39 12.67 -6.84
CA GLY A 61 -7.16 13.39 -5.83
C GLY A 61 -8.13 14.38 -6.45
N ILE A 62 -9.07 14.85 -5.63
CA ILE A 62 -10.05 15.87 -6.01
C ILE A 62 -9.66 17.18 -5.33
N GLY A 63 -9.54 18.25 -6.12
CA GLY A 63 -9.18 19.59 -5.69
C GLY A 63 -10.40 20.50 -5.49
N LYS A 64 -10.14 21.81 -5.43
CA LYS A 64 -11.21 22.82 -5.42
C LYS A 64 -12.01 22.75 -6.72
N GLY A 65 -13.32 22.94 -6.64
CA GLY A 65 -14.19 22.91 -7.82
C GLY A 65 -14.46 21.52 -8.40
N ASN A 66 -14.17 20.44 -7.64
CA ASN A 66 -14.30 19.05 -8.08
C ASN A 66 -13.39 18.63 -9.24
N GLU A 67 -12.35 19.41 -9.53
CA GLU A 67 -11.36 19.05 -10.55
C GLU A 67 -10.45 17.95 -10.02
N MET A 68 -10.24 16.92 -10.86
CA MET A 68 -9.29 15.86 -10.57
C MET A 68 -7.87 16.33 -10.88
N TRP A 69 -6.95 16.02 -9.99
CA TRP A 69 -5.52 16.18 -10.22
C TRP A 69 -4.80 14.84 -10.12
N ARG A 70 -3.61 14.79 -10.71
CA ARG A 70 -2.72 13.64 -10.74
C ARG A 70 -1.37 13.99 -10.15
N TYR A 71 -0.74 13.03 -9.50
CA TYR A 71 0.59 13.18 -8.94
C TYR A 71 1.37 11.88 -9.14
N SER A 72 2.32 11.93 -10.06
CA SER A 72 3.14 10.78 -10.45
C SER A 72 4.14 10.40 -9.35
N LEU A 73 4.63 9.16 -9.38
CA LEU A 73 5.73 8.74 -8.49
C LEU A 73 6.96 9.63 -8.67
N THR A 74 7.28 10.00 -9.91
CA THR A 74 8.42 10.87 -10.23
C THR A 74 8.31 12.21 -9.53
N ASP A 75 7.13 12.84 -9.56
CA ASP A 75 6.94 14.13 -8.89
C ASP A 75 6.96 14.00 -7.38
N TRP A 76 6.44 12.89 -6.84
CA TRP A 76 6.53 12.61 -5.42
C TRP A 76 7.97 12.41 -4.95
N LYS A 77 8.80 11.68 -5.71
CA LYS A 77 10.23 11.50 -5.43
C LYS A 77 10.98 12.85 -5.45
N LYS A 78 10.63 13.78 -6.34
CA LYS A 78 11.18 15.15 -6.32
C LYS A 78 10.81 15.91 -5.03
N SER A 79 9.58 15.74 -4.53
CA SER A 79 9.20 16.33 -3.22
C SER A 79 10.02 15.72 -2.09
N VAL A 80 10.19 14.39 -2.07
CA VAL A 80 11.03 13.72 -1.07
C VAL A 80 12.46 14.23 -1.10
N GLU A 81 13.06 14.42 -2.29
CA GLU A 81 14.40 14.98 -2.42
C GLU A 81 14.50 16.39 -1.85
N LYS A 82 13.47 17.22 -2.09
CA LYS A 82 13.38 18.57 -1.52
C LYS A 82 13.29 18.51 0.01
N ASP A 83 12.44 17.64 0.55
CA ASP A 83 12.23 17.51 2.00
C ASP A 83 13.50 17.02 2.71
N LEU A 84 14.28 16.13 2.08
CA LEU A 84 15.62 15.74 2.54
C LEU A 84 16.58 16.93 2.59
N LYS A 85 16.63 17.75 1.53
CA LYS A 85 17.50 18.95 1.47
C LYS A 85 17.13 20.00 2.53
N LEU A 86 15.85 20.07 2.89
CA LEU A 86 15.34 20.97 3.94
C LEU A 86 15.48 20.39 5.35
N GLY A 87 15.91 19.14 5.50
CA GLY A 87 16.00 18.46 6.80
C GLY A 87 14.64 18.12 7.41
N GLU A 88 13.60 18.01 6.60
CA GLU A 88 12.25 17.61 7.00
C GLU A 88 12.10 16.08 7.05
N LEU A 89 12.97 15.36 6.32
CA LEU A 89 13.13 13.92 6.38
C LEU A 89 14.52 13.54 6.93
N PRO A 90 14.62 12.47 7.74
CA PRO A 90 13.53 11.62 8.22
C PRO A 90 12.60 12.34 9.21
N LYS A 91 11.32 11.97 9.21
CA LYS A 91 10.32 12.60 10.08
C LYS A 91 10.65 12.38 11.56
N LYS A 92 10.53 13.44 12.35
CA LYS A 92 10.62 13.39 13.82
C LYS A 92 9.43 12.63 14.40
N ALA A 93 9.59 12.05 15.59
CA ALA A 93 8.58 11.20 16.23
C ALA A 93 7.17 11.82 16.25
N LYS A 94 7.06 13.13 16.53
CA LYS A 94 5.78 13.84 16.59
C LYS A 94 5.03 13.92 15.24
N ASP A 95 5.76 13.87 14.13
CA ASP A 95 5.23 14.01 12.77
C ASP A 95 5.26 12.67 12.01
N LYS A 96 5.71 11.59 12.67
CA LYS A 96 5.88 10.29 12.04
C LYS A 96 4.54 9.79 11.51
N VAL A 97 4.56 9.31 10.28
CA VAL A 97 3.39 8.70 9.65
C VAL A 97 3.25 7.27 10.14
N SER A 98 2.02 6.88 10.45
CA SER A 98 1.63 5.49 10.68
C SER A 98 0.30 5.18 9.97
N ILE A 99 0.04 3.90 9.76
CA ILE A 99 -1.20 3.43 9.15
C ILE A 99 -1.85 2.33 9.98
N LYS A 100 -3.16 2.17 9.83
CA LYS A 100 -3.92 1.04 10.36
C LYS A 100 -4.76 0.43 9.25
N PHE A 101 -4.41 -0.80 8.87
CA PHE A 101 -5.15 -1.55 7.86
C PHE A 101 -6.59 -1.79 8.30
N LEU A 102 -7.53 -1.48 7.40
CA LEU A 102 -8.95 -1.72 7.59
C LEU A 102 -9.42 -2.95 6.80
N SER A 103 -8.95 -3.08 5.55
CA SER A 103 -9.25 -4.23 4.71
C SER A 103 -8.22 -4.35 3.59
N ILE A 104 -8.01 -5.58 3.12
CA ILE A 104 -7.27 -5.87 1.89
C ILE A 104 -8.14 -6.85 1.10
N ASP A 105 -8.53 -6.45 -0.11
CA ASP A 105 -9.23 -7.31 -1.06
C ASP A 105 -8.23 -7.82 -2.09
N ILE A 106 -8.26 -9.12 -2.39
CA ILE A 106 -7.29 -9.79 -3.26
C ILE A 106 -8.04 -10.65 -4.27
N THR A 107 -7.80 -10.40 -5.55
CA THR A 107 -8.24 -11.25 -6.66
C THR A 107 -7.02 -11.63 -7.49
N GLU A 108 -6.53 -12.85 -7.28
CA GLU A 108 -5.32 -13.39 -7.89
C GLU A 108 -4.10 -12.43 -7.77
N ILE A 109 -3.73 -11.76 -8.86
CA ILE A 109 -2.59 -10.84 -8.93
C ILE A 109 -2.97 -9.37 -8.67
N VAL A 110 -4.23 -9.09 -8.34
CA VAL A 110 -4.76 -7.74 -8.11
C VAL A 110 -5.14 -7.60 -6.64
N ALA A 111 -4.82 -6.46 -6.04
CA ALA A 111 -5.28 -6.15 -4.69
C ALA A 111 -5.65 -4.68 -4.50
N VAL A 112 -6.54 -4.43 -3.55
CA VAL A 112 -6.81 -3.09 -3.03
C VAL A 112 -6.71 -3.10 -1.51
N ALA A 113 -5.83 -2.28 -0.96
CA ALA A 113 -5.69 -2.07 0.47
C ALA A 113 -6.38 -0.76 0.89
N LYS A 114 -7.21 -0.83 1.93
CA LYS A 114 -7.82 0.31 2.60
C LYS A 114 -7.21 0.46 3.98
N PHE A 115 -6.77 1.67 4.33
CA PHE A 115 -6.20 1.93 5.66
C PHE A 115 -6.43 3.36 6.12
N GLU A 116 -6.47 3.52 7.44
CA GLU A 116 -6.42 4.81 8.11
C GLU A 116 -4.98 5.32 8.08
N PHE A 117 -4.79 6.60 7.77
CA PHE A 117 -3.50 7.26 7.70
C PHE A 117 -3.38 8.31 8.80
N TYR A 118 -2.31 8.24 9.58
CA TYR A 118 -2.05 9.14 10.70
C TYR A 118 -0.77 9.93 10.52
N VAL A 119 -0.81 11.21 10.88
CA VAL A 119 0.39 12.03 11.13
C VAL A 119 0.48 12.25 12.63
N GLY A 120 1.50 11.68 13.28
CA GLY A 120 1.50 11.53 14.73
C GLY A 120 0.24 10.77 15.18
N ASN A 121 -0.58 11.40 16.02
CA ASN A 121 -1.84 10.82 16.51
C ASN A 121 -3.09 11.28 15.73
N LYS A 122 -2.93 12.11 14.69
CA LYS A 122 -4.06 12.70 13.95
C LYS A 122 -4.43 11.84 12.75
N LEU A 123 -5.63 11.27 12.75
CA LEU A 123 -6.25 10.68 11.56
C LEU A 123 -6.40 11.76 10.49
N THR A 124 -5.70 11.61 9.37
CA THR A 124 -5.60 12.63 8.32
C THR A 124 -6.24 12.17 7.03
N TYR A 125 -6.10 10.88 6.69
CA TYR A 125 -6.70 10.31 5.49
C TYR A 125 -7.29 8.92 5.73
N VAL A 126 -8.18 8.51 4.84
CA VAL A 126 -8.42 7.10 4.52
C VAL A 126 -7.94 6.88 3.11
N ASP A 127 -6.93 6.03 2.95
CA ASP A 127 -6.33 5.73 1.66
C ASP A 127 -6.91 4.44 1.09
N TYR A 128 -7.01 4.39 -0.24
CA TYR A 128 -7.26 3.19 -1.03
C TYR A 128 -6.10 3.05 -2.01
N GLN A 129 -5.28 2.04 -1.82
CA GLN A 129 -4.13 1.75 -2.69
C GLN A 129 -4.37 0.48 -3.48
N SER A 130 -4.26 0.58 -4.80
CA SER A 130 -4.29 -0.59 -5.68
C SER A 130 -2.88 -1.11 -5.93
N LEU A 131 -2.75 -2.43 -5.99
CA LEU A 131 -1.51 -3.14 -6.23
C LEU A 131 -1.69 -4.21 -7.31
N TYR A 132 -0.60 -4.50 -8.02
CA TYR A 132 -0.47 -5.70 -8.85
C TYR A 132 0.71 -6.55 -8.36
N LYS A 133 0.59 -7.87 -8.50
CA LYS A 133 1.68 -8.81 -8.30
C LYS A 133 2.40 -9.04 -9.63
N PHE A 134 3.66 -8.63 -9.67
CA PHE A 134 4.59 -8.85 -10.77
C PHE A 134 5.46 -10.10 -10.47
N PRO A 135 6.25 -10.60 -11.45
CA PRO A 135 7.13 -11.75 -11.22
C PRO A 135 8.10 -11.57 -10.04
N ASP A 136 8.45 -10.33 -9.71
CA ASP A 136 9.35 -9.93 -8.61
C ASP A 136 8.60 -9.42 -7.36
N GLY A 137 7.28 -9.62 -7.29
CA GLY A 137 6.45 -9.37 -6.11
C GLY A 137 5.39 -8.28 -6.30
N TRP A 138 4.74 -7.91 -5.19
CA TRP A 138 3.70 -6.88 -5.19
C TRP A 138 4.30 -5.49 -5.42
N ARG A 139 3.59 -4.66 -6.18
CA ARG A 139 3.91 -3.24 -6.41
C ARG A 139 2.65 -2.39 -6.29
N ILE A 140 2.79 -1.22 -5.66
CA ILE A 140 1.75 -0.20 -5.56
C ILE A 140 1.66 0.51 -6.91
N VAL A 141 0.45 0.55 -7.50
CA VAL A 141 0.22 1.09 -8.85
C VAL A 141 -0.68 2.32 -8.87
N SER A 142 -1.53 2.52 -7.86
CA SER A 142 -2.33 3.74 -7.75
C SER A 142 -2.79 3.99 -6.34
N LYS A 143 -3.19 5.24 -6.07
CA LYS A 143 -3.81 5.65 -4.82
C LYS A 143 -4.92 6.66 -5.07
N VAL A 144 -6.03 6.50 -4.36
CA VAL A 144 -7.01 7.58 -4.07
C VAL A 144 -7.17 7.69 -2.56
N PHE A 145 -7.76 8.79 -2.09
CA PHE A 145 -7.93 9.00 -0.66
C PHE A 145 -9.13 9.90 -0.34
N TYR A 146 -9.62 9.75 0.88
CA TYR A 146 -10.47 10.73 1.54
C TYR A 146 -9.64 11.53 2.55
N LYS A 147 -9.86 12.84 2.62
CA LYS A 147 -9.22 13.74 3.58
C LYS A 147 -10.24 14.27 4.56
N PHE A 148 -9.93 14.20 5.86
CA PHE A 148 -10.72 14.80 6.94
C PHE A 148 -10.48 16.30 7.09
#